data_AF-A0A7C6P4W8-F1
#
_entry.id   AF-A0A7C6P4W8-F1
#
_cell.length_a   1.000
_cell.length_b   1.000
_cell.length_c   1.000
_cell.angle_alpha   90.00
_cell.angle_beta   90.00
_cell.angle_gamma   90.00
#
_symmetry.space_group_name_H-M   'P 1'
#
loop_
_entity.id
_entity.type
_entity.pdbx_description
1 polymer ?
#
loop_
_entity_poly.entity_id
_entity_poly.type
_entity_poly.pdbx_seq_one_letter_code
_entity_poly.pdbx_strand_id
1 'polypeptide(L)'
;MYYFTRDLPGDQNGAFHSAELWYIFGTLERCWRPFIEQDYELSSTMIQYWCNFIKSGDPNGKGLEHWPAYTKSKKFIKTFDVLH
;
A
#
# COMPACT_ATOMS: atom_id res chain seq x y z
N MET A 1 -4.97 2.19 -10.31
CA MET A 1 -6.05 2.15 -9.28
C MET A 1 -5.74 1.03 -8.30
N TYR A 2 -5.95 1.25 -7.00
CA TYR A 2 -5.64 0.27 -5.95
C TYR A 2 -6.75 0.19 -4.91
N TYR A 3 -6.76 -0.92 -4.16
CA TYR A 3 -7.45 -1.06 -2.87
C TYR A 3 -6.43 -1.36 -1.78
N PHE A 4 -6.63 -0.74 -0.63
CA PHE A 4 -5.92 -1.08 0.61
C PHE A 4 -6.89 -1.89 1.48
N THR A 5 -6.55 -3.14 1.78
CA THR A 5 -7.46 -4.09 2.43
C THR A 5 -6.96 -4.63 3.75
N ARG A 6 -5.80 -4.14 4.21
CA ARG A 6 -5.18 -4.57 5.46
C ARG A 6 -6.11 -4.36 6.65
N ASP A 7 -6.44 -5.46 7.32
CA ASP A 7 -7.16 -5.44 8.60
C ASP A 7 -6.21 -4.95 9.72
N LEU A 8 -6.25 -3.65 10.02
CA LEU A 8 -5.24 -3.02 10.88
C LEU A 8 -5.20 -3.65 12.28
N PRO A 9 -4.00 -3.90 12.84
CA PRO A 9 -3.90 -4.47 14.17
C PRO A 9 -4.23 -3.43 15.24
N GLY A 10 -4.61 -3.92 16.43
CA GLY A 10 -4.87 -3.10 17.61
C GLY A 10 -6.33 -2.73 17.87
N ASP A 11 -7.22 -2.90 16.89
CA ASP A 11 -8.68 -2.79 17.06
C ASP A 11 -9.41 -3.63 16.00
N GLN A 12 -10.72 -3.42 15.82
CA GLN A 12 -11.58 -4.14 14.86
C GLN A 12 -12.12 -3.22 13.76
N ASN A 13 -11.44 -2.10 13.48
CA ASN A 13 -11.91 -1.11 12.52
C ASN A 13 -11.49 -1.43 11.07
N GLY A 14 -10.66 -2.45 10.87
CA GLY A 14 -10.16 -2.84 9.55
C GLY A 14 -9.47 -1.73 8.79
N ALA A 15 -9.57 -1.79 7.45
CA ALA A 15 -9.08 -0.77 6.53
C ALA A 15 -10.05 0.44 6.46
N PHE A 16 -10.20 1.16 7.57
CA PHE A 16 -11.04 2.35 7.63
C PHE A 16 -10.51 3.51 6.76
N HIS A 17 -11.32 4.55 6.54
CA HIS A 17 -10.90 5.70 5.76
C HIS A 17 -9.64 6.37 6.32
N SER A 18 -8.60 6.55 5.49
CA SER A 18 -7.26 7.05 5.87
C SER A 18 -6.34 6.05 6.58
N ALA A 19 -6.73 4.78 6.71
CA ALA A 19 -5.91 3.71 7.29
C ALA A 19 -4.55 3.54 6.59
N GLU A 20 -4.49 3.80 5.29
CA GLU A 20 -3.30 3.63 4.46
C GLU A 20 -2.27 4.76 4.61
N LEU A 21 -2.64 5.89 5.21
CA LEU A 21 -1.76 7.06 5.28
C LEU A 21 -0.47 6.76 6.06
N TRP A 22 -0.54 5.97 7.13
CA TRP A 22 0.66 5.56 7.86
C TRP A 22 1.64 4.78 6.97
N TYR A 23 1.14 3.97 6.04
CA TYR A 23 1.94 3.18 5.11
C TYR A 23 2.56 4.05 4.03
N ILE A 24 1.79 4.95 3.40
CA ILE A 24 2.27 5.80 2.30
C ILE A 24 3.27 6.85 2.81
N PHE A 25 3.11 7.34 4.04
CA PHE A 25 4.03 8.31 4.62
C PHE A 25 5.21 7.69 5.39
N GLY A 26 5.27 6.36 5.53
CA GLY A 26 6.34 5.68 6.28
C GLY A 26 6.36 6.07 7.76
N THR A 27 5.18 6.15 8.38
CA THR A 27 5.00 6.66 9.76
C THR A 27 4.39 5.62 10.70
N LEU A 28 4.50 4.33 10.40
CA LEU A 28 3.97 3.24 11.23
C LEU A 28 4.44 3.34 12.70
N GLU A 29 5.70 3.70 12.94
CA GLU A 29 6.27 3.88 14.29
C GLU A 29 5.68 5.07 15.08
N ARG A 30 4.96 5.98 14.41
CA ARG A 30 4.33 7.16 15.02
C ARG A 30 2.88 6.91 15.42
N CYS A 31 2.45 5.65 15.42
CA CYS A 31 1.12 5.22 15.78
C CYS A 31 1.18 4.24 16.96
N TRP A 32 0.10 4.15 17.73
CA TRP A 32 -0.03 3.21 18.86
C TRP A 32 -0.32 1.76 18.40
N ARG A 33 -0.63 1.57 17.12
CA ARG A 33 -1.01 0.26 16.58
C ARG A 33 0.17 -0.71 16.62
N PRO A 34 -0.04 -1.98 16.99
CA PRO A 34 1.00 -2.98 17.05
C PRO A 34 1.27 -3.57 15.65
N PHE A 35 1.85 -2.75 14.77
CA PHE A 35 2.25 -3.18 13.43
C PHE A 35 3.33 -4.27 13.48
N ILE A 36 3.25 -5.22 12.55
CA ILE A 36 4.20 -6.33 12.42
C ILE A 36 5.19 -6.07 11.29
N GLU A 37 6.26 -6.87 11.19
CA GLU A 37 7.33 -6.71 10.18
C GLU A 37 6.77 -6.58 8.75
N GLN A 38 5.78 -7.39 8.41
CA GLN A 38 5.12 -7.38 7.10
C GLN A 38 4.40 -6.06 6.79
N ASP A 39 3.94 -5.31 7.81
CA ASP A 39 3.37 -3.98 7.62
C ASP A 39 4.44 -2.98 7.16
N TYR A 40 5.67 -3.10 7.68
CA TYR A 40 6.81 -2.27 7.26
C TYR A 40 7.27 -2.62 5.84
N GLU A 41 7.27 -3.91 5.49
CA GLU A 41 7.55 -4.36 4.11
C GLU A 41 6.49 -3.85 3.12
N LEU A 42 5.21 -3.91 3.50
CA LEU A 42 4.11 -3.36 2.72
C LEU A 42 4.26 -1.84 2.56
N SER A 43 4.56 -1.12 3.65
CA SER A 43 4.78 0.34 3.62
C SER A 43 5.94 0.71 2.70
N SER A 44 7.07 0.01 2.80
CA SER A 44 8.23 0.20 1.91
C SER A 44 7.85 -0.01 0.43
N THR A 45 7.10 -1.08 0.15
CA THR A 45 6.59 -1.39 -1.19
C THR A 45 5.66 -0.29 -1.72
N MET A 46 4.71 0.18 -0.91
CA MET A 46 3.79 1.25 -1.27
C MET A 46 4.53 2.57 -1.54
N ILE A 47 5.49 2.94 -0.69
CA ILE A 47 6.34 4.14 -0.86
C ILE A 47 7.12 4.05 -2.17
N GLN A 48 7.65 2.88 -2.53
CA GLN A 48 8.38 2.67 -3.78
C GLN A 48 7.48 2.95 -5.00
N TYR A 49 6.27 2.38 -5.05
CA TYR A 49 5.31 2.65 -6.12
C TYR A 49 4.94 4.14 -6.20
N TRP A 50 4.65 4.78 -5.06
CA TRP A 50 4.29 6.19 -5.00
C TRP A 50 5.43 7.10 -5.46
N CYS A 51 6.66 6.84 -4.99
CA CYS A 51 7.84 7.59 -5.39
C CYS A 51 8.11 7.46 -6.91
N ASN A 52 7.97 6.26 -7.47
CA ASN A 52 8.15 6.04 -8.90
C ASN A 52 7.11 6.82 -9.70
N PHE A 53 5.84 6.73 -9.31
CA PHE A 53 4.76 7.46 -9.96
C PHE A 53 4.99 8.98 -9.93
N ILE A 54 5.40 9.54 -8.78
CA ILE A 54 5.73 10.96 -8.67
C ILE A 54 6.89 11.36 -9.59
N LYS A 55 7.90 10.51 -9.76
CA LYS A 55 9.09 10.79 -10.57
C LYS A 55 8.83 10.70 -12.07
N SER A 56 8.05 9.72 -12.52
CA SER A 56 7.97 9.34 -13.94
C SER A 56 6.55 9.23 -14.50
N GLY A 57 5.51 9.28 -13.65
CA GLY A 57 4.14 8.95 -14.02
C GLY A 57 3.86 7.44 -14.14
N ASP A 58 4.86 6.58 -13.94
CA ASP A 58 4.73 5.11 -13.92
C ASP A 58 5.08 4.58 -12.52
N PRO A 59 4.16 3.91 -11.80
CA PRO A 59 4.46 3.39 -10.47
C PRO A 59 5.46 2.21 -10.49
N ASN A 60 5.66 1.56 -11.63
CA ASN A 60 6.46 0.34 -11.74
C ASN A 60 7.97 0.55 -11.54
N GLY A 61 8.68 -0.50 -11.15
CA GLY A 61 10.12 -0.47 -10.92
C GLY A 61 10.71 -1.85 -10.65
N LYS A 62 12.05 -1.92 -10.57
CA LYS A 62 12.76 -3.19 -10.29
C LYS A 62 12.35 -3.73 -8.92
N GLY A 63 12.03 -5.02 -8.86
CA GLY A 63 11.64 -5.70 -7.61
C GLY A 63 10.17 -5.51 -7.22
N LEU A 64 9.39 -4.76 -8.01
CA LEU A 64 7.96 -4.59 -7.82
C LEU A 64 7.18 -5.48 -8.78
N GLU A 65 6.07 -6.04 -8.30
CA GLU A 65 5.08 -6.68 -9.18
C GLU A 65 4.50 -5.65 -10.15
N HIS A 66 4.27 -6.05 -11.40
CA HIS A 66 3.75 -5.13 -12.39
C HIS A 66 2.32 -4.66 -12.05
N TRP A 67 2.12 -3.36 -11.96
CA TRP A 67 0.84 -2.68 -11.78
C TRP A 67 0.42 -2.02 -13.10
N PRO A 68 -0.42 -2.67 -13.91
CA PRO A 68 -0.92 -2.09 -15.15
C PRO A 68 -1.92 -0.96 -14.90
N ALA A 69 -1.98 -0.02 -15.84
CA ALA A 69 -2.98 1.05 -15.84
C ALA A 69 -4.41 0.49 -15.86
N TYR A 70 -5.30 1.13 -15.11
CA TYR A 70 -6.73 0.83 -15.15
C TYR A 70 -7.35 1.44 -16.39
N THR A 71 -8.04 0.64 -17.20
CA THR A 71 -8.76 1.11 -18.40
C THR A 71 -10.17 0.51 -18.45
N LYS A 72 -11.01 1.02 -19.35
CA LYS A 72 -12.35 0.47 -19.59
C LYS A 72 -12.32 -1.01 -19.98
N SER A 73 -11.32 -1.43 -20.76
CA SER A 73 -11.13 -2.80 -21.23
C SER A 73 -10.33 -3.68 -20.26
N LYS A 74 -9.47 -3.09 -19.43
CA LYS A 74 -8.64 -3.79 -18.43
C LYS A 74 -8.83 -3.18 -17.05
N LYS A 75 -9.78 -3.74 -16.30
CA LYS A 75 -10.16 -3.28 -14.96
C LYS A 75 -9.27 -3.87 -13.86
N PHE A 76 -7.96 -3.75 -14.00
CA PHE A 76 -7.02 -4.26 -12.99
C PHE A 76 -6.98 -3.36 -11.75
N ILE A 77 -7.13 -3.94 -10.57
CA ILE A 77 -6.97 -3.27 -9.28
C ILE A 77 -5.81 -3.91 -8.54
N LYS A 78 -4.85 -3.09 -8.12
CA LYS A 78 -3.77 -3.54 -7.24
C LYS A 78 -4.32 -3.65 -5.82
N THR A 79 -4.17 -4.79 -5.17
CA THR A 79 -4.51 -4.95 -3.75
C THR A 79 -3.25 -4.79 -2.91
N PHE A 80 -3.32 -3.95 -1.90
CA PHE A 80 -2.30 -3.80 -0.86
C PHE A 80 -2.83 -4.42 0.43
N ASP A 81 -2.17 -5.48 0.85
CA ASP A 81 -2.45 -6.22 2.08
C ASP A 81 -1.16 -6.86 2.60
N VAL A 82 -1.17 -7.24 3.87
CA VAL A 82 -0.15 -8.13 4.42
C VAL A 82 -0.52 -9.55 3.99
N LEU A 83 0.41 -10.25 3.33
CA LEU A 83 0.23 -11.65 2.99
C LEU A 83 0.29 -12.48 4.28
N HIS A 84 -0.73 -13.31 4.51
CA HIS A 84 -0.75 -14.29 5.60
C HIS A 84 0.26 -15.42 5.38
#